data_AF-C1DHA4-F1
#
_entry.id   AF-C1DHA4-F1
#
_cell.length_a   1.000
_cell.length_b   1.000
_cell.length_c   1.000
_cell.angle_alpha   90.00
_cell.angle_beta   90.00
_cell.angle_gamma   90.00
#
_symmetry.space_group_name_H-M   'P 1'
#
loop_
_entity.id
_entity.type
_entity.pdbx_description
1 polymer ?
#
loop_
_entity_poly.entity_id
_entity_poly.type
_entity_poly.pdbx_seq_one_letter_code
_entity_poly.pdbx_strand_id
1 'polypeptide(L)'
;MEMNTPDTHWQWRLNNFRKALLQLDEAMELMSRRPLSKLERQGAFHVFECSYELAWNTLKDFLVWQGIEGIVGSRDTIREAFSAGLIADGQGWMRMLTDRGRTLHTCNEETAEAILLDIRQQHHPLLEALERMLSSRTEPSA
;
A
#
# COMPACT_ATOMS: atom_id res chain seq x y z
N MET A 1 -25.66 0.76 -25.73
CA MET A 1 -24.19 0.87 -25.75
C MET A 1 -23.79 1.37 -24.38
N GLU A 2 -23.30 0.48 -23.53
CA GLU A 2 -22.89 0.83 -22.17
C GLU A 2 -21.68 1.76 -22.25
N MET A 3 -21.83 2.96 -21.67
CA MET A 3 -20.74 3.91 -21.45
C MET A 3 -19.74 3.25 -20.49
N ASN A 4 -18.64 2.75 -21.05
CA ASN A 4 -17.44 2.41 -20.30
C ASN A 4 -16.87 3.73 -19.75
N THR A 5 -17.33 4.14 -18.57
CA THR A 5 -16.92 5.40 -17.92
C THR A 5 -15.54 5.20 -17.29
N PRO A 6 -14.53 6.04 -17.61
CA PRO A 6 -13.26 6.10 -16.89
C PRO A 6 -13.40 6.44 -15.39
N ASP A 7 -14.59 6.87 -14.95
CA ASP A 7 -14.85 7.47 -13.64
C ASP A 7 -14.77 6.53 -12.42
N THR A 8 -14.57 5.21 -12.61
CA THR A 8 -14.67 4.23 -11.51
C THR A 8 -13.47 3.29 -11.38
N HIS A 9 -12.42 3.48 -12.19
CA HIS A 9 -11.29 2.53 -12.24
C HIS A 9 -10.48 2.47 -10.93
N TRP A 10 -10.24 3.63 -10.31
CA TRP A 10 -9.52 3.71 -9.05
C TRP A 10 -10.33 3.07 -7.89
N GLN A 11 -11.66 3.11 -7.94
CA GLN A 11 -12.51 2.47 -6.91
C GLN A 11 -12.44 0.93 -6.98
N TRP A 12 -12.40 0.38 -8.20
CA TRP A 12 -12.16 -1.06 -8.38
C TRP A 12 -10.77 -1.46 -7.87
N ARG A 13 -9.73 -0.66 -8.15
CA ARG A 13 -8.39 -0.88 -7.60
C ARG A 13 -8.37 -0.78 -6.08
N LEU A 14 -9.09 0.18 -5.50
CA LEU A 14 -9.23 0.32 -4.05
C LEU A 14 -9.83 -0.96 -3.44
N ASN A 15 -10.82 -1.58 -4.08
CA ASN A 15 -11.36 -2.86 -3.61
C ASN A 15 -10.32 -4.00 -3.64
N ASN A 16 -9.46 -4.05 -4.65
CA ASN A 16 -8.37 -5.04 -4.68
C ASN A 16 -7.30 -4.73 -3.62
N PHE A 17 -6.97 -3.46 -3.44
CA PHE A 17 -6.06 -3.02 -2.38
C PHE A 17 -6.58 -3.42 -1.00
N ARG A 18 -7.87 -3.20 -0.70
CA ARG A 18 -8.51 -3.63 0.56
C ARG A 18 -8.35 -5.12 0.83
N LYS A 19 -8.50 -5.97 -0.19
CA LYS A 19 -8.32 -7.43 -0.03
C LYS A 19 -6.89 -7.82 0.31
N ALA A 20 -5.91 -7.16 -0.30
CA ALA A 20 -4.50 -7.38 0.01
C ALA A 20 -4.15 -6.85 1.42
N LEU A 21 -4.68 -5.67 1.77
CA LEU A 21 -4.50 -5.08 3.09
C LEU A 21 -5.08 -5.98 4.19
N LEU A 22 -6.27 -6.55 3.99
CA LEU A 22 -6.84 -7.50 4.95
C LEU A 22 -5.94 -8.71 5.21
N GLN A 23 -5.31 -9.27 4.17
CA GLN A 23 -4.34 -10.35 4.35
C GLN A 23 -3.09 -9.88 5.10
N LEU A 24 -2.69 -8.61 4.93
CA LEU A 24 -1.57 -8.02 5.67
C LEU A 24 -1.94 -7.87 7.15
N ASP A 25 -3.17 -7.44 7.44
CA ASP A 25 -3.72 -7.34 8.80
C ASP A 25 -3.64 -8.71 9.50
N GLU A 26 -4.12 -9.77 8.82
CA GLU A 26 -4.06 -11.15 9.33
C GLU A 26 -2.61 -11.60 9.61
N ALA A 27 -1.67 -11.26 8.73
CA ALA A 27 -0.25 -11.58 8.93
C ALA A 27 0.35 -10.82 10.12
N MET A 28 0.02 -9.54 10.29
CA MET A 28 0.47 -8.73 11.43
C MET A 28 -0.14 -9.21 12.75
N GLU A 29 -1.41 -9.60 12.72
CA GLU A 29 -2.09 -10.19 13.88
C GLU A 29 -1.46 -11.53 14.26
N LEU A 30 -1.20 -12.42 13.30
CA LEU A 30 -0.55 -13.70 13.56
C LEU A 30 0.83 -13.51 14.20
N MET A 31 1.62 -12.57 13.68
CA MET A 31 2.95 -12.23 14.19
C MET A 31 2.90 -11.64 15.61
N SER A 32 1.82 -10.95 15.97
CA SER A 32 1.64 -10.42 17.34
C SER A 32 1.38 -11.52 18.38
N ARG A 33 0.84 -12.67 17.94
CA ARG A 33 0.46 -13.79 18.81
C ARG A 33 1.60 -14.79 19.02
N ARG A 34 2.43 -15.00 17.98
CA ARG A 34 3.56 -15.94 18.03
C ARG A 34 4.61 -15.62 16.96
N PRO A 35 5.84 -16.14 17.10
CA PRO A 35 6.81 -16.13 16.02
C PRO A 35 6.26 -16.80 14.75
N LEU A 36 6.56 -16.17 13.61
CA LEU A 36 6.24 -16.73 12.29
C LEU A 36 7.24 -17.80 11.90
N SER A 37 6.76 -18.88 11.29
CA SER A 37 7.61 -19.84 10.58
C SER A 37 8.21 -19.19 9.33
N LYS A 38 9.25 -19.82 8.76
CA LYS A 38 9.90 -19.32 7.54
C LYS A 38 8.91 -19.10 6.37
N LEU A 39 7.97 -20.02 6.19
CA LEU A 39 6.95 -19.91 5.14
C LEU A 39 5.97 -18.76 5.42
N GLU A 40 5.56 -18.59 6.67
CA GLU A 40 4.68 -17.49 7.08
C GLU A 40 5.35 -16.13 6.92
N ARG A 41 6.65 -16.01 7.20
CA ARG A 41 7.43 -14.79 6.92
C ARG A 41 7.45 -14.47 5.43
N GLN A 42 7.67 -15.47 4.57
CA GLN A 42 7.62 -15.30 3.11
C GLN A 42 6.22 -14.85 2.64
N GLY A 43 5.17 -15.44 3.21
CA GLY A 43 3.80 -15.02 2.97
C GLY A 43 3.56 -13.56 3.37
N ALA A 44 4.02 -13.15 4.55
CA ALA A 44 3.90 -11.78 5.03
C ALA A 44 4.62 -10.77 4.10
N PHE A 45 5.82 -11.10 3.63
CA PHE A 45 6.52 -10.26 2.63
C PHE A 45 5.76 -10.18 1.32
N HIS A 46 5.27 -11.30 0.80
CA HIS A 46 4.51 -11.31 -0.45
C HIS A 46 3.25 -10.45 -0.36
N VAL A 47 2.49 -10.60 0.72
CA VAL A 47 1.26 -9.82 0.95
C VAL A 47 1.58 -8.35 1.15
N PHE A 48 2.66 -8.00 1.85
CA PHE A 48 3.15 -6.63 1.95
C PHE A 48 3.50 -6.03 0.58
N GLU A 49 4.27 -6.75 -0.25
CA GLU A 49 4.64 -6.31 -1.59
C GLU A 49 3.42 -6.07 -2.48
N CYS A 50 2.45 -7.00 -2.45
CA CYS A 50 1.19 -6.87 -3.17
C CYS A 50 0.36 -5.68 -2.67
N SER A 51 0.29 -5.48 -1.35
CA SER A 51 -0.44 -4.37 -0.75
C SER A 51 0.18 -3.03 -1.15
N TYR A 52 1.51 -2.90 -1.09
CA TYR A 52 2.22 -1.71 -1.56
C TYR A 52 1.94 -1.44 -3.04
N GLU A 53 2.08 -2.46 -3.88
CA GLU A 53 1.89 -2.35 -5.33
C GLU A 53 0.47 -1.88 -5.68
N LEU A 54 -0.54 -2.48 -5.06
CA LEU A 54 -1.93 -2.08 -5.27
C LEU A 54 -2.20 -0.68 -4.72
N ALA A 55 -1.62 -0.32 -3.58
CA ALA A 55 -1.82 0.98 -2.96
C ALA A 55 -1.31 2.13 -3.84
N TRP A 56 -0.06 2.08 -4.31
CA TRP A 56 0.48 3.16 -5.14
C TRP A 56 -0.20 3.20 -6.53
N ASN A 57 -0.58 2.05 -7.10
CA ASN A 57 -1.34 2.04 -8.35
C ASN A 57 -2.75 2.65 -8.18
N THR A 58 -3.42 2.37 -7.06
CA THR A 58 -4.72 2.98 -6.73
C THR A 58 -4.58 4.50 -6.58
N LEU A 59 -3.55 4.94 -5.87
CA LEU A 59 -3.25 6.34 -5.63
C LEU A 59 -2.91 7.08 -6.94
N LYS A 60 -2.13 6.46 -7.82
CA LYS A 60 -1.84 6.98 -9.16
C LYS A 60 -3.12 7.19 -9.95
N ASP A 61 -3.98 6.18 -10.02
CA ASP A 61 -5.23 6.29 -10.77
C ASP A 61 -6.18 7.33 -10.17
N PHE A 62 -6.21 7.48 -8.85
CA PHE A 62 -6.96 8.53 -8.19
C PHE A 62 -6.42 9.93 -8.54
N LEU A 63 -5.11 10.14 -8.50
CA LEU A 63 -4.49 11.42 -8.86
C LEU A 63 -4.73 11.77 -10.33
N VAL A 64 -4.62 10.79 -11.23
CA VAL A 64 -4.95 10.95 -12.66
C VAL A 64 -6.43 11.31 -12.85
N TRP A 65 -7.32 10.65 -12.12
CA TRP A 65 -8.75 10.99 -12.13
C TRP A 65 -9.02 12.42 -11.61
N GLN A 66 -8.21 12.93 -10.68
CA GLN A 66 -8.26 14.33 -10.24
C GLN A 66 -7.61 15.32 -11.24
N GLY A 67 -7.10 14.84 -12.38
CA GLY A 67 -6.49 15.67 -13.42
C GLY A 67 -4.99 15.89 -13.27
N ILE A 68 -4.30 15.16 -12.40
CA ILE A 68 -2.84 15.22 -12.28
C ILE A 68 -2.21 14.33 -13.33
N GLU A 69 -1.48 14.95 -14.25
CA GLU A 69 -0.78 14.27 -15.34
C GLU A 69 0.71 14.04 -15.05
N GLY A 70 1.39 13.27 -15.90
CA GLY A 70 2.85 13.08 -15.80
C GLY A 70 3.32 12.08 -14.75
N ILE A 71 2.42 11.36 -14.08
CA ILE A 71 2.78 10.34 -13.09
C ILE A 71 3.27 9.05 -13.78
N VAL A 72 4.58 8.81 -13.75
CA VAL A 72 5.18 7.64 -14.41
C VAL A 72 5.20 6.44 -13.46
N GLY A 73 5.73 6.61 -12.24
CA GLY A 73 5.90 5.51 -11.28
C GLY A 73 5.54 5.82 -9.84
N SER A 74 5.81 4.86 -8.95
CA SER A 74 5.48 4.93 -7.52
C SER A 74 6.12 6.12 -6.82
N ARG A 75 7.37 6.47 -7.17
CA ARG A 75 8.06 7.64 -6.61
C ARG A 75 7.35 8.96 -6.93
N ASP A 76 6.91 9.13 -8.16
CA ASP A 76 6.19 10.35 -8.58
C ASP A 76 4.82 10.38 -7.92
N THR A 77 4.14 9.22 -7.88
CA THR A 77 2.85 9.04 -7.21
C THR A 77 2.92 9.45 -5.73
N ILE A 78 3.93 9.00 -5.00
CA ILE A 78 4.13 9.35 -3.58
C ILE A 78 4.33 10.85 -3.40
N ARG A 79 5.12 11.49 -4.27
CA ARG A 79 5.38 12.93 -4.21
C ARG A 79 4.12 13.73 -4.45
N GLU A 80 3.37 13.41 -5.50
CA GLU A 80 2.12 14.09 -5.83
C GLU A 80 1.05 13.85 -4.76
N ALA A 81 0.91 12.63 -4.26
CA ALA A 81 -0.03 12.32 -3.18
C ALA A 81 0.27 13.07 -1.89
N PHE A 82 1.55 13.22 -1.54
CA PHE A 82 1.96 14.00 -0.38
C PHE A 82 1.66 15.50 -0.59
N SER A 83 1.98 16.03 -1.77
CA SER A 83 1.68 17.42 -2.15
C SER A 83 0.17 17.72 -2.12
N ALA A 84 -0.64 16.76 -2.59
CA ALA A 84 -2.11 16.84 -2.59
C ALA A 84 -2.75 16.54 -1.22
N GLY A 85 -1.97 16.22 -0.19
CA GLY A 85 -2.47 15.91 1.15
C GLY A 85 -3.24 14.59 1.26
N LEU A 86 -3.07 13.67 0.30
CA LEU A 86 -3.67 12.33 0.35
C LEU A 86 -2.92 11.39 1.28
N ILE A 87 -1.62 11.62 1.48
CA ILE A 87 -0.80 10.92 2.46
C ILE A 87 -0.12 11.94 3.37
N ALA A 88 -0.06 11.64 4.67
CA ALA A 88 0.51 12.56 5.67
C ALA A 88 2.02 12.42 5.85
N ASP A 89 2.59 11.23 5.60
CA ASP A 89 4.04 10.96 5.75
C ASP A 89 4.64 10.48 4.42
N GLY A 90 5.01 11.42 3.55
CA GLY A 90 5.70 11.10 2.30
C GLY A 90 7.05 10.41 2.50
N GLN A 91 7.76 10.69 3.60
CA GLN A 91 9.05 10.04 3.89
C GLN A 91 8.84 8.57 4.29
N GLY A 92 7.82 8.28 5.09
CA GLY A 92 7.41 6.92 5.44
C GLY A 92 7.10 6.09 4.21
N TRP A 93 6.38 6.65 3.24
CA TRP A 93 6.12 6.00 1.95
C TRP A 93 7.39 5.75 1.13
N MET A 94 8.35 6.68 1.15
CA MET A 94 9.65 6.48 0.49
C MET A 94 10.51 5.41 1.18
N ARG A 95 10.43 5.30 2.52
CA ARG A 95 11.05 4.19 3.28
C ARG A 95 10.40 2.86 2.91
N MET A 96 9.06 2.81 2.87
CA MET A 96 8.30 1.63 2.44
C MET A 96 8.71 1.16 1.03
N LEU A 97 8.87 2.07 0.06
CA LEU A 97 9.38 1.75 -1.28
C LEU A 97 10.79 1.12 -1.22
N THR A 98 11.64 1.62 -0.33
CA THR A 98 13.01 1.13 -0.15
C THR A 98 13.01 -0.27 0.46
N ASP A 99 12.21 -0.50 1.51
CA ASP A 99 12.11 -1.81 2.17
C ASP A 99 11.49 -2.87 1.27
N ARG A 100 10.51 -2.49 0.43
CA ARG A 100 9.98 -3.35 -0.64
C ARG A 100 11.04 -3.76 -1.67
N GLY A 101 12.09 -2.95 -1.86
CA GLY A 101 13.24 -3.38 -2.66
C GLY A 101 14.13 -4.38 -1.94
N ARG A 102 14.21 -4.28 -0.60
CA ARG A 102 15.05 -5.14 0.25
C ARG A 102 14.44 -6.51 0.49
N THR A 103 13.10 -6.64 0.46
CA THR A 103 12.40 -7.92 0.61
C THR A 103 12.88 -8.98 -0.40
N LEU A 104 13.24 -8.57 -1.62
CA LEU A 104 13.79 -9.43 -2.68
C LEU A 104 15.18 -10.03 -2.36
N HIS A 105 15.91 -9.44 -1.41
CA HIS A 105 17.26 -9.84 -1.03
C HIS A 105 17.32 -10.44 0.37
N THR A 106 16.17 -10.83 0.94
CA THR A 106 16.02 -11.30 2.32
C THR A 106 16.49 -12.74 2.51
N CYS A 107 17.73 -13.04 2.15
CA CYS A 107 18.38 -14.30 2.47
C CYS A 107 18.95 -14.33 3.92
N ASN A 108 19.04 -13.17 4.58
CA ASN A 108 19.51 -13.02 5.96
C ASN A 108 18.33 -12.89 6.94
N GLU A 109 18.30 -13.74 7.98
CA GLU A 109 17.24 -13.76 9.00
C GLU A 109 17.16 -12.48 9.83
N GLU A 110 18.30 -11.85 10.17
CA GLU A 110 18.30 -10.58 10.92
C GLU A 110 17.65 -9.46 10.11
N THR A 111 17.97 -9.41 8.81
CA THR A 111 17.34 -8.47 7.87
C THR A 111 15.85 -8.74 7.72
N ALA A 112 15.44 -10.01 7.74
CA ALA A 112 14.03 -10.39 7.64
C ALA A 112 13.21 -9.88 8.84
N GLU A 113 13.72 -10.09 10.05
CA GLU A 113 13.05 -9.64 11.27
C GLU A 113 12.97 -8.12 11.36
N ALA A 114 14.02 -7.40 10.96
CA ALA A 114 14.00 -5.95 10.89
C ALA A 114 12.91 -5.43 9.93
N ILE A 115 12.81 -6.00 8.73
CA ILE A 115 11.79 -5.60 7.75
C ILE A 115 10.39 -5.96 8.24
N LEU A 116 10.17 -7.12 8.86
CA LEU A 116 8.87 -7.48 9.43
C LEU A 116 8.45 -6.50 10.54
N LEU A 117 9.40 -6.06 11.35
CA LEU A 117 9.15 -5.04 12.36
C LEU A 117 8.76 -3.69 11.73
N ASP A 118 9.49 -3.25 10.69
CA ASP A 118 9.18 -2.03 9.95
C ASP A 118 7.81 -2.11 9.25
N ILE A 119 7.46 -3.27 8.68
CA ILE A 119 6.14 -3.53 8.11
C ILE A 119 5.07 -3.30 9.17
N ARG A 120 5.21 -3.91 10.35
CA ARG A 120 4.21 -3.80 11.42
C ARG A 120 4.10 -2.39 12.01
N GLN A 121 5.23 -1.74 12.24
CA GLN A 121 5.27 -0.49 13.02
C GLN A 121 5.11 0.77 12.16
N GLN A 122 5.51 0.71 10.89
CA GLN A 122 5.52 1.87 10.01
C GLN A 122 4.64 1.64 8.78
N HIS A 123 4.88 0.59 8.00
CA HIS A 123 4.30 0.48 6.67
C HIS A 123 2.82 0.11 6.68
N HIS A 124 2.42 -0.82 7.55
CA HIS A 124 1.05 -1.28 7.69
C HIS A 124 0.11 -0.13 8.13
N PRO A 125 0.41 0.67 9.17
CA PRO A 125 -0.39 1.86 9.49
C PRO A 125 -0.50 2.89 8.37
N LEU A 126 0.53 3.06 7.53
CA LEU A 126 0.50 3.98 6.39
C LEU A 126 -0.46 3.48 5.29
N LEU A 127 -0.50 2.18 5.04
CA LEU A 127 -1.43 1.56 4.10
C LEU A 127 -2.88 1.66 4.60
N GLU A 128 -3.13 1.40 5.89
CA GLU A 128 -4.44 1.60 6.51
C GLU A 128 -4.90 3.06 6.45
N ALA A 129 -3.99 4.02 6.64
CA ALA A 129 -4.31 5.44 6.55
C ALA A 129 -4.73 5.84 5.13
N LEU A 130 -4.04 5.32 4.11
CA LEU A 130 -4.40 5.56 2.72
C LEU A 130 -5.77 4.95 2.37
N GLU A 131 -6.03 3.71 2.80
CA GLU A 131 -7.32 3.06 2.60
C GLU A 131 -8.45 3.94 3.14
N ARG A 132 -8.34 4.37 4.40
CA ARG A 132 -9.34 5.24 5.05
C ARG A 132 -9.53 6.56 4.30
N MET A 133 -8.42 7.16 3.86
CA MET A 133 -8.45 8.41 3.10
C MET A 133 -9.21 8.25 1.78
N LEU A 134 -8.90 7.24 0.98
CA LEU A 134 -9.56 7.01 -0.30
C LEU A 134 -11.01 6.54 -0.15
N SER A 135 -11.31 5.77 0.90
CA SER A 135 -12.67 5.37 1.27
C SER A 135 -13.57 6.58 1.51
N SER A 136 -13.07 7.60 2.23
CA SER A 136 -13.80 8.85 2.45
C SER A 136 -14.11 9.64 1.17
N ARG A 137 -13.45 9.31 0.05
CA ARG A 137 -13.70 9.91 -1.28
C ARG A 137 -14.66 9.09 -2.14
N THR A 138 -15.00 7.86 -1.73
CA THR A 138 -15.96 7.00 -2.44
C THR A 138 -17.40 7.26 -2.04
N GLU A 139 -17.63 7.76 -0.83
CA GLU A 139 -18.95 8.18 -0.39
C GLU A 139 -19.26 9.57 -0.95
N PRO A 140 -20.43 9.79 -1.59
CA PRO A 140 -20.81 11.13 -1.98
C PRO A 140 -20.88 11.96 -0.70
N SER A 141 -20.15 13.07 -0.67
CA SER A 141 -20.40 14.12 0.31
C SER A 141 -21.87 14.50 0.15
N ALA A 142 -22.70 14.09 1.12
CA ALA A 142 -24.12 14.42 1.18
C ALA A 142 -24.34 15.94 1.25
#